data_AF-H2YBH7-F1
#
_entry.id   AF-H2YBH7-F1
#
_cell.length_a   1.000
_cell.length_b   1.000
_cell.length_c   1.000
_cell.angle_alpha   90.00
_cell.angle_beta   90.00
_cell.angle_gamma   90.00
#
_symmetry.space_group_name_H-M   'P 1'
#
loop_
_entity.id
_entity.type
_entity.pdbx_description
1 polymer ?
#
loop_
_entity_poly.entity_id
_entity_poly.type
_entity_poly.pdbx_seq_one_letter_code
_entity_poly.pdbx_strand_id
1 'polypeptide(L)'
;MLSATKCSQVWALPVFTDKFCEDFVEEVKHFEGSKCEKGRPNTMNNYGILLNELGFDETFFNEFREDYITPITSILYPQWGGGGLDSHKVFTVKYKYGEDLDLAYHYDNAEVTLNICLGEDFTGGELYFGGMRTEAIDLLQTKPVLHRKGYGIFHRGQHLHGAMKIGE
;
A
#
# COMPACT_ATOMS: atom_id res chain seq x y z
N MET A 1 16.50 -26.90 11.39
CA MET A 1 15.77 -25.70 11.87
C MET A 1 15.77 -24.71 10.71
N LEU A 2 14.68 -24.65 9.93
CA LEU A 2 14.57 -23.65 8.87
C LEU A 2 14.25 -22.32 9.55
N SER A 3 15.22 -21.41 9.58
CA SER A 3 14.98 -20.03 10.01
C SER A 3 13.93 -19.44 9.07
N ALA A 4 12.73 -19.22 9.59
CA ALA A 4 11.73 -18.40 8.89
C ALA A 4 12.41 -17.06 8.60
N THR A 5 12.44 -16.68 7.33
CA THR A 5 13.00 -15.40 6.92
C THR A 5 12.12 -14.31 7.51
N LYS A 6 12.68 -13.30 8.21
CA LYS A 6 11.87 -12.28 8.91
C LYS A 6 10.87 -11.52 8.02
N CYS A 7 11.11 -11.50 6.71
CA CYS A 7 10.25 -10.92 5.68
C CYS A 7 9.37 -11.99 4.96
N SER A 8 8.99 -13.06 5.65
CA SER A 8 8.10 -14.09 5.09
C SER A 8 6.67 -13.57 4.95
N GLN A 9 5.91 -14.08 3.99
CA GLN A 9 4.50 -13.70 3.76
C GLN A 9 4.31 -12.25 3.30
N VAL A 10 5.21 -11.77 2.43
CA VAL A 10 5.03 -10.60 1.58
C VAL A 10 4.89 -11.10 0.14
N TRP A 11 3.82 -10.72 -0.55
CA TRP A 11 3.46 -11.27 -1.86
C TRP A 11 3.20 -10.16 -2.88
N ALA A 12 3.80 -10.27 -4.06
CA ALA A 12 3.54 -9.35 -5.17
C ALA A 12 2.64 -10.03 -6.20
N LEU A 13 1.50 -9.41 -6.54
CA LEU A 13 0.51 -9.93 -7.49
C LEU A 13 0.06 -8.82 -8.45
N PRO A 14 -0.31 -9.14 -9.70
CA PRO A 14 -0.97 -8.18 -10.57
C PRO A 14 -2.36 -7.85 -10.02
N VAL A 15 -2.72 -6.57 -9.99
CA VAL A 15 -4.00 -6.07 -9.46
C VAL A 15 -4.76 -5.27 -10.51
N PHE A 16 -4.10 -4.27 -11.10
CA PHE A 16 -4.72 -3.39 -12.09
C PHE A 16 -3.98 -3.48 -13.43
N THR A 17 -4.71 -3.17 -14.49
CA THR A 17 -4.13 -3.00 -15.83
C THR A 17 -3.44 -1.64 -15.93
N ASP A 18 -2.49 -1.51 -16.85
CA ASP A 18 -1.79 -0.24 -17.05
C ASP A 18 -2.77 0.90 -17.41
N LYS A 19 -3.79 0.58 -18.22
CA LYS A 19 -4.86 1.52 -18.61
C LYS A 19 -5.67 1.99 -17.41
N PHE A 20 -6.02 1.09 -16.49
CA PHE A 20 -6.72 1.48 -15.27
C PHE A 20 -5.84 2.39 -14.40
N CYS A 21 -4.57 2.04 -14.23
CA CYS A 21 -3.64 2.88 -13.48
C CYS A 21 -3.52 4.30 -14.08
N GLU A 22 -3.46 4.41 -15.40
CA GLU A 22 -3.43 5.71 -16.10
C GLU A 22 -4.69 6.54 -15.86
N ASP A 23 -5.87 5.95 -16.11
CA ASP A 23 -7.16 6.63 -15.95
C ASP A 23 -7.37 7.05 -14.49
N PHE A 24 -7.02 6.17 -13.56
CA PHE A 24 -7.17 6.43 -12.14
C PHE A 24 -6.24 7.55 -11.66
N VAL A 25 -4.98 7.57 -12.12
CA VAL A 25 -4.04 8.65 -11.81
C VAL A 25 -4.50 9.98 -12.42
N GLU A 26 -5.08 9.97 -13.63
CA GLU A 26 -5.66 11.17 -14.24
C GLU A 26 -6.81 11.72 -13.40
N GLU A 27 -7.73 10.86 -12.94
CA GLU A 27 -8.85 11.28 -12.09
C GLU A 27 -8.39 11.82 -10.74
N VAL A 28 -7.41 11.17 -10.11
CA VAL A 28 -6.77 11.66 -8.88
C VAL A 28 -6.21 13.07 -9.11
N LYS A 29 -5.50 13.32 -10.22
CA LYS A 29 -4.96 14.65 -10.56
C LYS A 29 -6.08 15.69 -10.80
N HIS A 30 -7.17 15.31 -11.45
CA HIS A 30 -8.32 16.20 -11.63
C HIS A 30 -8.94 16.60 -10.30
N PHE A 31 -9.10 15.65 -9.39
CA PHE A 31 -9.63 15.93 -8.06
C PHE A 31 -8.66 16.79 -7.24
N GLU A 32 -7.35 16.54 -7.29
CA GLU A 32 -6.33 17.40 -6.68
C GLU A 32 -6.46 18.86 -7.14
N GLY A 33 -6.70 19.08 -8.44
CA GLY A 33 -6.88 20.42 -9.03
C GLY A 33 -8.23 21.07 -8.77
N SER A 34 -9.20 20.35 -8.21
CA SER A 34 -10.56 20.84 -7.96
C SER A 34 -10.66 21.68 -6.68
N LYS A 35 -11.80 22.37 -6.49
CA LYS A 35 -12.11 23.11 -5.27
C LYS A 35 -12.69 22.24 -4.14
N CYS A 36 -12.82 20.93 -4.35
CA CYS A 36 -13.33 20.02 -3.33
C CYS A 36 -12.42 20.01 -2.09
N GLU A 37 -13.01 19.82 -0.91
CA GLU A 37 -12.26 19.60 0.32
C GLU A 37 -11.48 18.29 0.24
N LYS A 38 -10.27 18.27 0.80
CA LYS A 38 -9.33 17.14 0.73
C LYS A 38 -8.76 16.90 2.12
N GLY A 39 -8.99 15.72 2.65
CA GLY A 39 -8.44 15.26 3.91
C GLY A 39 -7.00 14.79 3.75
N ARG A 40 -6.30 14.66 4.88
CA ARG A 40 -4.98 14.02 4.88
C ARG A 40 -5.15 12.50 4.76
N PRO A 41 -4.37 11.83 3.89
CA PRO A 41 -4.50 10.38 3.69
C PRO A 41 -4.20 9.58 4.97
N ASN A 42 -3.15 9.97 5.69
CA ASN A 42 -2.81 9.39 7.00
C ASN A 42 -1.93 10.36 7.83
N THR A 43 -1.47 9.91 8.99
CA THR A 43 -0.65 10.72 9.93
C THR A 43 0.81 10.89 9.48
N MET A 44 1.28 10.08 8.53
CA MET A 44 2.67 10.07 8.04
C MET A 44 2.83 10.76 6.69
N ASN A 45 1.76 10.86 5.90
CA ASN A 45 1.75 11.48 4.59
C ASN A 45 1.04 12.84 4.62
N ASN A 46 1.65 13.82 3.96
CA ASN A 46 1.07 15.15 3.77
C ASN A 46 0.29 15.23 2.45
N TYR A 47 0.61 14.37 1.48
CA TYR A 47 0.07 14.43 0.12
C TYR A 47 -0.56 13.09 -0.32
N GLY A 48 -1.73 13.19 -0.95
CA GLY A 48 -2.58 12.06 -1.32
C GLY A 48 -4.05 12.38 -1.11
N ILE A 49 -4.92 11.45 -1.51
CA ILE A 49 -6.38 11.60 -1.43
C ILE A 49 -6.99 10.41 -0.72
N LEU A 50 -7.93 10.66 0.20
CA LEU A 50 -8.80 9.63 0.75
C LEU A 50 -9.84 9.27 -0.31
N LEU A 51 -9.93 8.00 -0.69
CA LEU A 51 -10.76 7.61 -1.85
C LEU A 51 -12.27 7.66 -1.58
N ASN A 52 -12.67 7.74 -0.31
CA ASN A 52 -14.05 8.06 0.06
C ASN A 52 -14.46 9.49 -0.33
N GLU A 53 -13.53 10.45 -0.35
CA GLU A 53 -13.79 11.83 -0.80
C GLU A 53 -14.01 11.91 -2.32
N LEU A 54 -13.50 10.91 -3.04
CA LEU A 54 -13.75 10.68 -4.46
C LEU A 54 -15.02 9.83 -4.73
N GLY A 55 -15.67 9.32 -3.68
CA GLY A 55 -16.85 8.45 -3.79
C GLY A 55 -16.55 6.98 -4.18
N PHE A 56 -15.29 6.55 -4.13
CA PHE A 56 -14.87 5.21 -4.54
C PHE A 56 -15.03 4.15 -3.42
N ASP A 57 -15.17 4.56 -2.17
CA ASP A 57 -15.19 3.65 -1.00
C ASP A 57 -16.37 2.67 -1.09
N GLU A 58 -17.60 3.19 -1.11
CA GLU A 58 -18.81 2.37 -1.09
C GLU A 58 -19.09 1.66 -2.41
N THR A 59 -18.67 2.24 -3.54
CA THR A 59 -19.06 1.78 -4.88
C THR A 59 -18.01 0.88 -5.52
N PHE A 60 -16.72 1.18 -5.36
CA PHE A 60 -15.65 0.43 -6.00
C PHE A 60 -14.88 -0.43 -5.00
N PHE A 61 -14.43 0.14 -3.87
CA PHE A 61 -13.55 -0.58 -2.95
C PHE A 61 -14.28 -1.59 -2.06
N ASN A 62 -15.58 -1.43 -1.82
CA ASN A 62 -16.40 -2.49 -1.20
C ASN A 62 -16.41 -3.75 -2.06
N GLU A 63 -16.84 -3.65 -3.32
CA GLU A 63 -16.89 -4.79 -4.25
C GLU A 63 -15.49 -5.34 -4.52
N PHE A 64 -14.50 -4.46 -4.73
CA PHE A 64 -13.12 -4.87 -4.91
C PHE A 64 -12.59 -5.69 -3.72
N ARG A 65 -12.91 -5.27 -2.48
CA ARG A 65 -12.53 -6.01 -1.26
C ARG A 65 -13.23 -7.36 -1.19
N GLU A 66 -14.53 -7.39 -1.40
CA GLU A 66 -15.35 -8.60 -1.23
C GLU A 66 -15.07 -9.65 -2.30
N ASP A 67 -15.04 -9.23 -3.56
CA ASP A 67 -14.98 -10.15 -4.72
C ASP A 67 -13.56 -10.56 -5.09
N TYR A 68 -12.56 -9.71 -4.85
CA TYR A 68 -11.18 -9.94 -5.30
C TYR A 68 -10.19 -10.09 -4.15
N ILE A 69 -10.21 -9.17 -3.19
CA ILE A 69 -9.21 -9.18 -2.11
C ILE A 69 -9.47 -10.31 -1.12
N THR A 70 -10.70 -10.47 -0.65
CA THR A 70 -11.05 -11.44 0.40
C THR A 70 -10.71 -12.88 0.01
N PRO A 71 -10.98 -13.37 -1.22
CA PRO A 71 -10.54 -14.70 -1.64
C PRO A 71 -9.01 -14.86 -1.62
N ILE A 72 -8.27 -13.84 -2.06
CA ILE A 72 -6.80 -13.86 -2.07
C ILE A 72 -6.28 -13.89 -0.63
N THR A 73 -6.75 -12.99 0.23
CA THR A 73 -6.27 -12.88 1.62
C THR A 73 -6.69 -14.07 2.47
N SER A 74 -7.81 -14.73 2.16
CA SER A 74 -8.20 -16.00 2.79
C SER A 74 -7.15 -17.10 2.59
N ILE A 75 -6.46 -17.10 1.44
CA ILE A 75 -5.42 -18.08 1.12
C ILE A 75 -4.07 -17.64 1.68
N LEU A 76 -3.71 -16.36 1.51
CA LEU A 76 -2.41 -15.85 1.92
C LEU A 76 -2.27 -15.71 3.44
N TYR A 77 -3.37 -15.36 4.14
CA TYR A 77 -3.38 -15.03 5.56
C TYR A 77 -4.54 -15.67 6.35
N PRO A 78 -4.78 -17.00 6.23
CA PRO A 78 -5.92 -17.66 6.87
C PRO A 78 -5.92 -17.54 8.40
N GLN A 79 -4.72 -17.49 9.00
CA GLN A 79 -4.55 -17.39 10.46
C GLN A 79 -4.68 -15.96 11.00
N TRP A 80 -4.81 -14.96 10.12
CA TRP A 80 -4.80 -13.54 10.47
C TRP A 80 -6.07 -12.82 10.01
N GLY A 81 -7.19 -13.53 9.94
CA GLY A 81 -8.48 -12.94 9.58
C GLY A 81 -8.62 -12.60 8.09
N GLY A 82 -7.75 -13.12 7.21
CA GLY A 82 -7.76 -12.77 5.80
C GLY A 82 -9.07 -13.08 5.06
N GLY A 83 -9.90 -14.01 5.55
CA GLY A 83 -11.24 -14.28 5.00
C GLY A 83 -12.40 -13.56 5.69
N GLY A 84 -12.10 -12.73 6.70
CA GLY A 84 -13.10 -12.00 7.48
C GLY A 84 -12.84 -10.50 7.52
N LEU A 85 -12.10 -9.96 6.54
CA LEU A 85 -11.88 -8.52 6.42
C LEU A 85 -13.23 -7.85 6.18
N ASP A 86 -13.70 -7.01 7.09
CA ASP A 86 -15.06 -6.42 7.10
C ASP A 86 -15.09 -4.91 6.80
N SER A 87 -13.91 -4.29 6.74
CA SER A 87 -13.73 -2.85 6.57
C SER A 87 -12.44 -2.56 5.82
N HIS A 88 -12.29 -1.33 5.33
CA HIS A 88 -11.08 -0.88 4.68
C HIS A 88 -10.83 0.61 4.93
N LYS A 89 -9.58 1.03 4.71
CA LYS A 89 -9.20 2.43 4.61
C LYS A 89 -8.32 2.59 3.39
N VAL A 90 -8.85 3.23 2.33
CA VAL A 90 -8.14 3.36 1.05
C VAL A 90 -7.79 4.80 0.77
N PHE A 91 -6.54 5.01 0.39
CA PHE A 91 -6.00 6.32 0.05
C PHE A 91 -4.87 6.19 -0.96
N THR A 92 -4.64 7.25 -1.72
CA THR A 92 -3.43 7.39 -2.54
C THR A 92 -2.34 8.10 -1.75
N VAL A 93 -1.08 7.83 -2.10
CA VAL A 93 0.08 8.56 -1.60
C VAL A 93 0.83 9.10 -2.81
N LYS A 94 1.29 10.34 -2.69
CA LYS A 94 2.10 10.99 -3.72
C LYS A 94 3.49 11.28 -3.16
N TYR A 95 4.49 10.65 -3.78
CA TYR A 95 5.89 10.95 -3.53
C TYR A 95 6.39 11.86 -4.64
N LYS A 96 6.87 13.05 -4.27
CA LYS A 96 7.43 14.02 -5.21
C LYS A 96 8.57 14.75 -4.52
N TYR A 97 9.59 15.12 -5.29
CA TYR A 97 10.65 15.98 -4.80
C TYR A 97 10.09 17.30 -4.25
N GLY A 98 10.41 17.62 -2.99
CA GLY A 98 9.88 18.78 -2.26
C GLY A 98 8.55 18.55 -1.53
N GLU A 99 7.98 17.35 -1.61
CA GLU A 99 6.80 16.89 -0.86
C GLU A 99 7.25 15.82 0.15
N ASP A 100 6.59 14.65 0.23
CA ASP A 100 7.06 13.54 1.07
C ASP A 100 8.22 12.79 0.36
N LEU A 101 9.38 12.70 1.01
CA LEU A 101 10.62 12.12 0.45
C LEU A 101 10.91 10.69 0.93
N ASP A 102 10.32 10.27 2.05
CA ASP A 102 10.40 8.92 2.59
C ASP A 102 9.12 8.57 3.36
N LEU A 103 8.97 7.28 3.66
CA LEU A 103 8.02 6.81 4.64
C LEU A 103 8.82 6.18 5.77
N ALA A 104 8.74 6.78 6.96
CA ALA A 104 9.44 6.32 8.14
C ALA A 104 9.14 4.83 8.40
N TYR A 105 10.08 4.11 9.01
CA TYR A 105 9.89 2.70 9.32
C TYR A 105 8.75 2.51 10.36
N HIS A 106 7.66 1.86 9.96
CA HIS A 106 6.41 1.81 10.70
C HIS A 106 5.64 0.50 10.45
N TYR A 107 4.48 0.34 11.08
CA TYR A 107 3.53 -0.72 10.81
C TYR A 107 2.15 -0.10 10.51
N ASP A 108 1.30 -0.84 9.82
CA ASP A 108 -0.07 -0.43 9.54
C ASP A 108 -1.02 -0.92 10.62
N ASN A 109 -2.00 -0.09 10.96
CA ASN A 109 -3.11 -0.49 11.81
C ASN A 109 -4.17 -1.23 10.99
N ALA A 110 -3.81 -2.42 10.51
CA ALA A 110 -4.66 -3.32 9.73
C ALA A 110 -4.22 -4.78 9.93
N GLU A 111 -5.11 -5.74 9.68
CA GLU A 111 -4.77 -7.17 9.59
C GLU A 111 -3.88 -7.43 8.36
N VAL A 112 -4.29 -6.89 7.21
CA VAL A 112 -3.64 -7.03 5.91
C VAL A 112 -3.60 -5.68 5.21
N THR A 113 -2.45 -5.35 4.62
CA THR A 113 -2.27 -4.18 3.76
C THR A 113 -2.03 -4.64 2.32
N LEU A 114 -2.60 -3.89 1.38
CA LEU A 114 -2.32 -3.98 -0.05
C LEU A 114 -1.79 -2.62 -0.53
N ASN A 115 -0.53 -2.58 -0.96
CA ASN A 115 0.08 -1.39 -1.56
C ASN A 115 0.19 -1.58 -3.08
N ILE A 116 -0.41 -0.71 -3.88
CA ILE A 116 -0.48 -0.85 -5.34
C ILE A 116 0.29 0.27 -6.02
N CYS A 117 1.18 -0.08 -6.95
CA CYS A 117 1.92 0.89 -7.74
C CYS A 117 1.06 1.40 -8.89
N LEU A 118 0.85 2.72 -8.95
CA LEU A 118 0.00 3.34 -9.97
C LEU A 118 0.80 4.04 -11.09
N GLY A 119 2.11 4.25 -10.95
CA GLY A 119 2.92 5.02 -11.90
C GLY A 119 4.34 4.47 -12.11
N GLU A 120 5.04 4.96 -13.15
CA GLU A 120 6.32 4.38 -13.63
C GLU A 120 7.54 5.30 -13.53
N ASP A 121 7.40 6.55 -13.07
CA ASP A 121 8.46 7.55 -13.22
C ASP A 121 9.27 7.83 -11.95
N PHE A 122 9.65 6.80 -11.19
CA PHE A 122 10.56 6.99 -10.06
C PHE A 122 11.69 5.94 -10.04
N THR A 123 12.92 6.42 -9.96
CA THR A 123 14.07 5.63 -9.50
C THR A 123 14.12 5.68 -7.98
N GLY A 124 14.29 4.56 -7.29
CA GLY A 124 14.15 4.51 -5.82
C GLY A 124 12.73 4.19 -5.40
N GLY A 125 12.29 4.63 -4.22
CA GLY A 125 10.89 4.41 -3.76
C GLY A 125 10.51 2.96 -3.46
N GLU A 126 11.46 2.02 -3.54
CA GLU A 126 11.23 0.61 -3.25
C GLU A 126 10.74 0.44 -1.81
N LEU A 127 9.70 -0.38 -1.63
CA LEU A 127 9.28 -0.77 -0.29
C LEU A 127 10.31 -1.73 0.29
N TYR A 128 10.63 -1.56 1.56
CA TYR A 128 11.45 -2.51 2.28
C TYR A 128 10.71 -3.00 3.53
N PHE A 129 10.86 -4.29 3.81
CA PHE A 129 10.15 -4.96 4.90
C PHE A 129 11.13 -5.63 5.85
N GLY A 130 10.89 -5.50 7.16
CA GLY A 130 11.57 -6.25 8.20
C GLY A 130 10.64 -7.22 8.92
N GLY A 131 10.92 -7.50 10.19
CA GLY A 131 10.12 -8.42 11.01
C GLY A 131 8.77 -7.84 11.45
N MET A 132 8.05 -8.60 12.28
CA MET A 132 6.78 -8.15 12.86
C MET A 132 7.00 -7.06 13.93
N ARG A 133 5.99 -6.23 14.19
CA ARG A 133 6.05 -5.19 15.25
C ARG A 133 6.41 -5.71 16.64
N THR A 134 6.17 -7.00 16.91
CA THR A 134 6.45 -7.67 18.19
C THR A 134 7.89 -8.16 18.31
N GLU A 135 8.67 -8.11 17.22
CA GLU A 135 10.06 -8.52 17.18
C GLU A 135 10.99 -7.33 17.44
N ALA A 136 12.24 -7.61 17.84
CA ALA A 136 13.25 -6.58 17.97
C ALA A 136 13.54 -5.94 16.60
N ILE A 137 13.54 -4.61 16.56
CA ILE A 137 13.84 -3.84 15.35
C ILE A 137 15.29 -4.10 14.93
N ASP A 138 15.46 -4.55 13.70
CA ASP A 138 16.76 -4.78 13.08
C ASP A 138 16.75 -4.26 11.65
N LEU A 139 17.24 -3.02 11.47
CA LEU A 139 17.26 -2.33 10.18
C LEU A 139 18.25 -2.97 9.19
N LEU A 140 19.17 -3.84 9.66
CA LEU A 140 20.11 -4.55 8.79
C LEU A 140 19.47 -5.79 8.12
N GLN A 141 18.26 -6.17 8.55
CA GLN A 141 17.53 -7.34 8.04
C GLN A 141 16.31 -6.98 7.20
N THR A 142 16.21 -5.73 6.74
CA THR A 142 15.15 -5.34 5.82
C THR A 142 15.43 -5.92 4.43
N LYS A 143 14.37 -6.19 3.67
CA LYS A 143 14.46 -6.67 2.29
C LYS A 143 13.70 -5.75 1.36
N PRO A 144 14.34 -5.23 0.29
CA PRO A 144 13.64 -4.47 -0.73
C PRO A 144 12.69 -5.38 -1.52
N VAL A 145 11.54 -4.82 -1.89
CA VAL A 145 10.54 -5.44 -2.75
C VAL A 145 10.29 -4.48 -3.91
N LEU A 146 10.54 -4.98 -5.12
CA LEU A 146 10.32 -4.20 -6.32
C LEU A 146 8.83 -3.92 -6.48
N HIS A 147 8.51 -2.65 -6.69
CA HIS A 147 7.14 -2.20 -6.88
C HIS A 147 6.95 -1.83 -8.36
N ARG A 148 6.10 -2.59 -9.06
CA ARG A 148 5.86 -2.45 -10.50
C ARG A 148 4.44 -1.90 -10.71
N LYS A 149 4.25 -0.98 -11.66
CA LYS A 149 2.92 -0.46 -12.03
C LYS A 149 1.91 -1.60 -12.25
N GLY A 150 0.72 -1.41 -11.69
CA GLY A 150 -0.37 -2.38 -11.70
C GLY A 150 -0.22 -3.55 -10.74
N TYR A 151 0.96 -3.76 -10.14
CA TYR A 151 1.18 -4.80 -9.14
C TYR A 151 0.89 -4.27 -7.74
N GLY A 152 0.29 -5.14 -6.93
CA GLY A 152 0.05 -4.94 -5.51
C GLY A 152 0.97 -5.80 -4.66
N ILE A 153 1.52 -5.21 -3.61
CA ILE A 153 2.26 -5.89 -2.55
C ILE A 153 1.31 -6.12 -1.37
N PHE A 154 0.97 -7.39 -1.14
CA PHE A 154 0.25 -7.84 0.04
C PHE A 154 1.22 -8.12 1.17
N HIS A 155 0.89 -7.65 2.38
CA HIS A 155 1.60 -8.00 3.59
C HIS A 155 0.67 -7.92 4.81
N ARG A 156 1.06 -8.54 5.92
CA ARG A 156 0.40 -8.30 7.22
C ARG A 156 0.63 -6.86 7.64
N GLY A 157 -0.38 -6.18 8.18
CA GLY A 157 -0.22 -4.79 8.63
C GLY A 157 0.80 -4.65 9.76
N GLN A 158 1.00 -5.70 10.55
CA GLN A 158 2.04 -5.75 11.59
C GLN A 158 3.48 -5.84 11.07
N HIS A 159 3.71 -6.07 9.78
CA HIS A 159 5.07 -6.02 9.24
C HIS A 159 5.62 -4.60 9.37
N LEU A 160 6.81 -4.50 9.95
CA LEU A 160 7.53 -3.24 9.94
C LEU A 160 8.08 -3.01 8.53
N HIS A 161 7.80 -1.84 7.98
CA HIS A 161 8.18 -1.51 6.61
C HIS A 161 8.35 -0.01 6.41
N GLY A 162 8.96 0.36 5.30
CA GLY A 162 9.12 1.75 4.89
C GLY A 162 9.38 1.83 3.38
N ALA A 163 9.54 3.05 2.89
CA ALA A 163 9.90 3.30 1.50
C ALA A 163 11.30 3.90 1.44
N MET A 164 12.13 3.39 0.53
CA MET A 164 13.41 4.02 0.19
C MET A 164 13.15 5.42 -0.38
N LYS A 165 14.10 6.33 -0.23
CA LYS A 165 14.00 7.66 -0.85
C LYS A 165 13.87 7.52 -2.36
N ILE A 166 13.01 8.34 -2.95
CA ILE A 166 13.00 8.54 -4.40
C ILE A 166 14.28 9.31 -4.80
N GLY A 167 14.92 8.86 -5.87
CA GLY A 167 16.09 9.52 -6.47
C GLY A 167 15.72 10.85 -7.13
N GLU A 168 16.72 11.71 -7.31
CA GLU A 168 16.62 13.01 -7.98
C GLU A 168 16.30 12.91 -9.47
#